data_AF-A0A7R9A3E8-F1
#
_entry.id   AF-A0A7R9A3E8-F1
#
_cell.length_a   1.000
_cell.length_b   1.000
_cell.length_c   1.000
_cell.angle_alpha   90.00
_cell.angle_beta   90.00
_cell.angle_gamma   90.00
#
_symmetry.space_group_name_H-M   'P 1'
#
loop_
_entity.id
_entity.type
_entity.pdbx_description
1 polymer ?
#
loop_
_entity_poly.entity_id
_entity_poly.type
_entity_poly.pdbx_seq_one_letter_code
_entity_poly.pdbx_strand_id
1 'polypeptide(L)'
;MMIVDATLPEEVGKNNTECIKHDRYETGTVVEYECNQYYILKESRRRICKTNGQWSGRNQFCEPGGKPSGIGKWPWQAAIYDIKNELLICGGALIREDWVLTAAHCLAVDGATRPRLKEDFLVYLGKHYRNDSFDDEFVENRKVSRVILHSGFNRYNYDSDIALLKLSHPVELTERVQLICLPTYQFLHFSEANLDNGNRGWVASWGANGSDILSDVLTEIEIPVLSNANCHRETIKRMGKGATQRLNSQSFCAGHDEEASEDFQMVCPGDSGNPMVFYTQALRQWQIEGIVSDTLSKGLCSRKRLGEYGIFTRVNRFLDWILRKIDDAR
;
A
#
# COMPACT_ATOMS: atom_id res chain seq x y z
N MET A 1 23.54 -30.73 4.07
CA MET A 1 22.55 -29.82 3.44
C MET A 1 22.93 -28.41 3.87
N MET A 2 23.12 -27.50 2.93
CA MET A 2 23.56 -26.12 3.17
C MET A 2 22.42 -25.18 2.80
N ILE A 3 22.12 -24.21 3.67
CA ILE A 3 21.13 -23.14 3.42
C ILE A 3 21.89 -21.92 2.91
N VAL A 4 21.40 -21.30 1.84
CA VAL A 4 22.04 -20.21 1.10
C VAL A 4 21.04 -19.07 0.93
N ASP A 5 21.44 -17.84 1.27
CA ASP A 5 20.63 -16.63 1.10
C ASP A 5 20.74 -16.09 -0.32
N ALA A 6 19.69 -16.32 -1.10
CA ALA A 6 19.56 -15.88 -2.47
C ALA A 6 19.33 -14.36 -2.62
N THR A 7 19.33 -13.56 -1.55
CA THR A 7 19.31 -12.10 -1.65
C THR A 7 20.69 -11.49 -1.84
N LEU A 8 21.73 -12.12 -1.31
CA LEU A 8 23.11 -11.65 -1.40
C LEU A 8 23.75 -12.02 -2.74
N PRO A 9 24.34 -11.09 -3.51
CA PRO A 9 24.79 -11.34 -4.88
C PRO A 9 25.98 -12.31 -5.00
N GLU A 10 26.70 -12.55 -3.91
CA GLU A 10 27.92 -13.37 -3.87
C GLU A 10 27.70 -14.81 -3.38
N GLU A 11 26.46 -15.19 -3.10
CA GLU A 11 26.18 -16.47 -2.49
C GLU A 11 26.26 -17.67 -3.44
N VAL A 12 26.54 -18.83 -2.83
CA VAL A 12 26.89 -20.09 -3.48
C VAL A 12 25.87 -20.47 -4.55
N GLY A 13 26.31 -20.67 -5.80
CA GLY A 13 25.46 -21.20 -6.87
C GLY A 13 24.35 -20.26 -7.35
N LYS A 14 24.21 -19.05 -6.77
CA LYS A 14 23.20 -18.06 -7.14
C LYS A 14 23.38 -17.56 -8.58
N ASN A 15 24.62 -17.34 -9.00
CA ASN A 15 24.96 -16.85 -10.34
C ASN A 15 25.88 -17.80 -11.13
N ASN A 16 26.13 -19.00 -10.61
CA ASN A 16 27.05 -19.96 -11.22
C ASN A 16 26.31 -21.26 -11.57
N THR A 17 26.51 -21.73 -12.79
CA THR A 17 25.93 -22.98 -13.28
C THR A 17 26.78 -24.20 -12.90
N GLU A 18 28.06 -24.00 -12.58
CA GLU A 18 29.01 -25.06 -12.22
C GLU A 18 29.10 -25.24 -10.69
N CYS A 19 29.03 -26.49 -10.22
CA CYS A 19 29.17 -26.83 -8.80
C CYS A 19 30.58 -27.33 -8.44
N ILE A 20 31.30 -27.97 -9.35
CA ILE A 20 32.61 -28.60 -9.07
C ILE A 20 33.80 -27.65 -9.35
N LYS A 21 33.54 -26.36 -9.64
CA LYS A 21 34.61 -25.40 -9.93
C LYS A 21 35.43 -25.08 -8.67
N HIS A 22 36.73 -25.39 -8.70
CA HIS A 22 37.68 -25.27 -7.59
C HIS A 22 37.42 -26.21 -6.39
N ASP A 23 37.00 -27.46 -6.64
CA ASP A 23 36.83 -28.51 -5.62
C ASP A 23 35.89 -28.13 -4.45
N ARG A 24 34.96 -27.19 -4.67
CA ARG A 24 34.10 -26.70 -3.60
C ARG A 24 32.97 -27.65 -3.20
N TYR A 25 32.48 -28.52 -4.10
CA TYR A 25 31.35 -29.41 -3.84
C TYR A 25 31.47 -30.75 -4.58
N GLU A 26 30.97 -31.83 -3.97
CA GLU A 26 30.95 -33.17 -4.56
C GLU A 26 29.63 -33.46 -5.29
N THR A 27 29.65 -34.44 -6.20
CA THR A 27 28.44 -34.94 -6.87
C THR A 27 27.43 -35.44 -5.83
N GLY A 28 26.16 -35.03 -5.97
CA GLY A 28 25.10 -35.37 -5.01
C GLY A 28 24.91 -34.33 -3.90
N THR A 29 25.78 -33.32 -3.80
CA THR A 29 25.60 -32.21 -2.85
C THR A 29 24.26 -31.49 -3.08
N VAL A 30 23.51 -31.27 -2.01
CA VAL A 30 22.22 -30.54 -2.02
C VAL A 30 22.36 -29.21 -1.30
N VAL A 31 21.94 -28.15 -2.00
CA VAL A 31 21.84 -26.78 -1.48
C VAL A 31 20.37 -26.36 -1.48
N GLU A 32 19.93 -25.81 -0.35
CA GLU A 32 18.63 -25.14 -0.23
C GLU A 32 18.83 -23.64 -0.26
N TYR A 33 17.99 -22.94 -1.02
CA TYR A 33 17.99 -21.50 -1.09
C TYR A 33 16.82 -20.95 -0.28
N GLU A 34 17.10 -19.90 0.46
CA GLU A 34 16.10 -19.07 1.09
C GLU A 34 16.36 -17.63 0.66
N CYS A 35 15.32 -16.81 0.67
CA CYS A 35 15.54 -15.38 0.57
C CYS A 35 15.48 -14.83 1.99
N ASN A 36 16.16 -13.71 2.24
CA ASN A 36 15.79 -12.81 3.31
C ASN A 36 14.26 -12.63 3.31
N GLN A 37 13.67 -12.49 4.49
CA GLN A 37 12.22 -12.49 4.73
C GLN A 37 11.43 -11.45 3.91
N TYR A 38 12.11 -10.51 3.25
CA TYR A 38 11.56 -9.43 2.42
C TYR A 38 11.48 -9.76 0.92
N TYR A 39 12.05 -10.89 0.49
CA TYR A 39 12.07 -11.30 -0.91
C TYR A 39 11.51 -12.71 -1.08
N ILE A 40 10.98 -12.95 -2.27
CA ILE A 40 10.35 -14.19 -2.67
C ILE A 40 11.30 -14.92 -3.59
N LEU A 41 11.64 -16.14 -3.20
CA LEU A 41 12.49 -17.01 -3.98
C LEU A 41 11.77 -17.37 -5.27
N LYS A 42 12.38 -17.01 -6.40
CA LYS A 42 12.01 -17.50 -7.72
C LYS A 42 12.89 -18.70 -8.06
N GLU A 43 12.30 -19.66 -8.77
CA GLU A 43 12.86 -20.98 -9.08
C GLU A 43 12.82 -22.00 -7.91
N SER A 44 13.32 -23.21 -8.17
CA SER A 44 13.34 -24.31 -7.20
C SER A 44 14.16 -23.94 -5.96
N ARG A 45 13.57 -24.16 -4.78
CA ARG A 45 14.21 -24.05 -3.46
C ARG A 45 15.44 -24.94 -3.31
N ARG A 46 15.52 -26.04 -4.07
CA ARG A 46 16.60 -27.01 -3.98
C ARG A 46 17.37 -27.10 -5.29
N ARG A 47 18.70 -27.14 -5.17
CA ARG A 47 19.60 -27.59 -6.25
C ARG A 47 20.47 -28.75 -5.81
N ILE A 48 20.79 -29.59 -6.79
CA ILE A 48 21.62 -30.78 -6.62
C ILE A 48 22.79 -30.68 -7.60
N CYS A 49 24.01 -30.91 -7.12
CA CYS A 49 25.19 -31.03 -7.97
C CYS A 49 25.15 -32.37 -8.73
N LYS A 50 25.02 -32.32 -10.05
CA LYS A 50 24.90 -33.49 -10.92
C LYS A 50 26.27 -34.09 -11.26
N THR A 51 26.26 -35.32 -11.78
CA THR A 51 27.46 -36.05 -12.24
C THR A 51 28.24 -35.31 -13.34
N ASN A 52 27.59 -34.41 -14.08
CA ASN A 52 28.22 -33.58 -15.10
C ASN A 52 28.88 -32.29 -14.53
N GLY A 53 28.95 -32.16 -13.20
CA GLY A 53 29.57 -31.02 -12.53
C GLY A 53 28.76 -29.72 -12.53
N GLN A 54 27.48 -29.77 -12.91
CA GLN A 54 26.57 -28.63 -12.94
C GLN A 54 25.45 -28.73 -11.91
N TRP A 55 24.95 -27.58 -11.46
CA TRP A 55 23.76 -27.51 -10.63
C TRP A 55 22.49 -27.86 -11.41
N SER A 56 21.54 -28.53 -10.76
CA SER A 56 20.21 -28.77 -11.32
C SER A 56 19.38 -27.49 -11.42
N GLY A 57 18.56 -27.37 -12.47
CA GLY A 57 17.59 -26.29 -12.62
C GLY A 57 18.21 -24.92 -12.92
N ARG A 58 17.37 -23.88 -12.92
CA ARG A 58 17.78 -22.50 -13.13
C ARG A 58 18.41 -21.89 -11.87
N ASN A 59 19.05 -20.75 -12.06
CA ASN A 59 19.65 -19.95 -11.00
C ASN A 59 18.56 -19.31 -10.14
N GLN A 60 18.75 -19.34 -8.83
CA GLN A 60 17.84 -18.77 -7.85
C GLN A 60 18.03 -17.27 -7.79
N PHE A 61 16.93 -16.55 -7.74
CA PHE A 61 16.94 -15.12 -7.49
C PHE A 61 15.76 -14.75 -6.62
N CYS A 62 15.90 -13.62 -5.94
CA CYS A 62 14.94 -13.12 -4.98
C CYS A 62 14.29 -11.87 -5.57
N GLU A 63 12.96 -11.85 -5.65
CA GLU A 63 12.19 -10.67 -6.03
C GLU A 63 11.49 -10.06 -4.82
N PRO A 64 11.40 -8.73 -4.68
CA PRO A 64 10.57 -8.11 -3.67
C PRO A 64 9.12 -8.61 -3.75
N GLY A 65 8.47 -8.81 -2.60
CA GLY A 65 7.03 -9.03 -2.59
C GLY A 65 6.29 -7.74 -2.94
N GLY A 66 5.79 -7.63 -4.18
CA GLY A 66 5.18 -6.39 -4.71
C GLY A 66 6.18 -5.64 -5.60
N LYS A 67 5.72 -4.81 -6.53
CA LYS A 67 6.62 -4.03 -7.40
C LYS A 67 7.14 -2.83 -6.59
N PRO A 68 8.45 -2.70 -6.32
CA PRO A 68 8.98 -1.52 -5.67
C PRO A 68 8.65 -0.27 -6.49
N SER A 69 8.23 0.80 -5.82
CA SER A 69 8.09 2.11 -6.45
C SER A 69 9.46 2.74 -6.70
N GLY A 70 9.52 3.74 -7.58
CA GLY A 70 10.69 4.60 -7.68
C GLY A 70 10.74 5.58 -6.49
N ILE A 71 11.95 5.89 -6.00
CA ILE A 71 12.15 6.97 -5.01
C ILE A 71 11.57 8.26 -5.58
N GLY A 72 10.73 8.96 -4.80
CA GLY A 72 10.08 10.21 -5.21
C GLY A 72 8.96 10.07 -6.25
N LYS A 73 8.63 8.86 -6.72
CA LYS A 73 7.57 8.66 -7.73
C LYS A 73 6.17 9.07 -7.25
N TRP A 74 5.91 8.92 -5.95
CA TRP A 74 4.64 9.23 -5.30
C TRP A 74 4.86 10.34 -4.26
N PRO A 75 5.12 11.60 -4.68
CA PRO A 75 5.67 12.64 -3.81
C PRO A 75 4.68 13.17 -2.76
N TRP A 76 3.39 12.87 -2.89
CA TRP A 76 2.36 13.17 -1.88
C TRP A 76 2.25 12.11 -0.79
N GLN A 77 2.95 10.99 -0.92
CA GLN A 77 2.83 9.86 -0.03
C GLN A 77 3.25 10.24 1.39
N ALA A 78 2.32 10.11 2.33
CA ALA A 78 2.55 10.36 3.75
C ALA A 78 2.63 9.05 4.53
N ALA A 79 3.63 8.97 5.40
CA ALA A 79 3.82 7.89 6.35
C ALA A 79 3.38 8.34 7.74
N ILE A 80 2.34 7.72 8.29
CA ILE A 80 1.77 8.09 9.60
C ILE A 80 2.25 7.08 10.64
N TYR A 81 3.05 7.57 11.59
CA TYR A 81 3.61 6.79 12.68
C TYR A 81 2.85 6.99 13.98
N ASP A 82 2.68 5.90 14.71
CA ASP A 82 2.41 5.90 16.14
C ASP A 82 3.74 6.09 16.88
N ILE A 83 3.89 7.24 17.55
CA ILE A 83 5.12 7.59 18.27
C ILE A 83 5.39 6.63 19.42
N LYS A 84 4.33 6.19 20.12
CA LYS A 84 4.49 5.35 21.33
C LYS A 84 5.02 3.97 20.99
N ASN A 85 4.61 3.44 19.83
CA ASN A 85 4.97 2.10 19.38
C ASN A 85 6.06 2.09 18.30
N GLU A 86 6.58 3.27 17.92
CA GLU A 86 7.56 3.47 16.85
C GLU A 86 7.15 2.74 15.55
N LEU A 87 5.86 2.78 15.23
CA LEU A 87 5.26 1.95 14.20
C LEU A 87 4.57 2.80 13.14
N LEU A 88 4.92 2.58 11.87
CA LEU A 88 4.10 3.05 10.75
C LEU A 88 2.76 2.30 10.75
N ILE A 89 1.70 3.01 11.11
CA ILE A 89 0.35 2.44 11.28
C ILE A 89 -0.51 2.60 10.03
N CYS A 90 -0.33 3.69 9.27
CA CYS A 90 -1.13 3.99 8.08
C CYS A 90 -0.35 4.87 7.10
N GLY A 91 -0.85 4.92 5.87
CA GLY A 91 -0.48 5.92 4.88
C GLY A 91 -1.40 7.13 4.89
N GLY A 92 -1.10 8.09 4.02
CA GLY A 92 -1.93 9.26 3.76
C GLY A 92 -1.44 10.01 2.52
N ALA A 93 -2.11 11.10 2.20
CA ALA A 93 -1.73 11.97 1.09
C ALA A 93 -1.64 13.44 1.53
N LEU A 94 -0.53 14.09 1.18
CA LEU A 94 -0.36 15.52 1.35
C LEU A 94 -1.25 16.28 0.35
N ILE A 95 -2.27 16.98 0.85
CA ILE A 95 -3.25 17.72 0.03
C ILE A 95 -3.05 19.24 0.10
N ARG A 96 -2.34 19.73 1.12
CA ARG A 96 -1.75 21.08 1.24
C ARG A 96 -0.48 20.97 2.08
N GLU A 97 0.34 22.02 2.10
CA GLU A 97 1.66 22.01 2.77
C GLU A 97 1.58 21.66 4.26
N ASP A 98 0.46 21.89 4.93
CA ASP A 98 0.23 21.53 6.33
C ASP A 98 -0.97 20.58 6.54
N TRP A 99 -1.44 19.89 5.49
CA TRP A 99 -2.61 18.99 5.56
C TRP A 99 -2.38 17.64 4.90
N VAL A 100 -2.59 16.59 5.69
CA VAL A 100 -2.61 15.20 5.23
C VAL A 100 -4.01 14.62 5.32
N LEU A 101 -4.47 14.01 4.23
CA LEU A 101 -5.71 13.26 4.13
C LEU A 101 -5.43 11.77 4.33
N THR A 102 -6.23 11.09 5.15
CA THR A 102 -6.08 9.65 5.46
C THR A 102 -7.43 9.05 5.89
N ALA A 103 -7.44 7.79 6.30
CA ALA A 103 -8.62 7.11 6.83
C ALA A 103 -8.87 7.49 8.30
N ALA A 104 -10.13 7.56 8.71
CA ALA A 104 -10.49 7.89 10.10
C ALA A 104 -10.12 6.78 11.07
N HIS A 105 -10.25 5.52 10.66
CA HIS A 105 -9.94 4.38 11.51
C HIS A 105 -8.46 4.31 11.93
N CYS A 106 -7.55 4.90 11.14
CA CYS A 106 -6.13 5.03 11.47
C CYS A 106 -5.88 5.91 12.69
N LEU A 107 -6.75 6.89 12.89
CA LEU A 107 -6.56 7.97 13.87
C LEU A 107 -7.56 7.89 15.03
N ALA A 108 -8.52 6.96 14.96
CA ALA A 108 -9.50 6.73 15.98
C ALA A 108 -8.94 5.87 17.13
N VAL A 109 -9.50 6.06 18.32
CA VAL A 109 -9.23 5.14 19.44
C VAL A 109 -9.86 3.78 19.11
N ASP A 110 -9.15 2.70 19.44
CA ASP A 110 -9.63 1.34 19.20
C ASP A 110 -11.03 1.12 19.79
N GLY A 111 -11.93 0.59 18.96
CA GLY A 111 -13.33 0.36 19.31
C GLY A 111 -14.20 1.61 19.45
N ALA A 112 -13.71 2.81 19.08
CA ALA A 112 -14.44 4.07 19.24
C ALA A 112 -14.42 4.95 17.97
N THR A 113 -15.30 5.96 17.96
CA THR A 113 -15.41 7.01 16.92
C THR A 113 -14.71 8.33 17.33
N ARG A 114 -13.99 8.34 18.46
CA ARG A 114 -13.25 9.53 18.93
C ARG A 114 -11.79 9.51 18.44
N PRO A 115 -11.20 10.67 18.14
CA PRO A 115 -9.79 10.75 17.76
C PRO A 115 -8.87 10.35 18.92
N ARG A 116 -7.73 9.76 18.57
CA ARG A 116 -6.53 9.68 19.43
C ARG A 116 -5.94 11.07 19.66
N LEU A 117 -4.99 11.16 20.58
CA LEU A 117 -4.30 12.41 20.87
C LEU A 117 -3.39 12.79 19.71
N LYS A 118 -3.24 14.09 19.43
CA LYS A 118 -2.36 14.55 18.34
C LYS A 118 -0.89 14.21 18.63
N GLU A 119 -0.52 14.16 19.90
CA GLU A 119 0.81 13.80 20.39
C GLU A 119 1.16 12.32 20.14
N ASP A 120 0.19 11.49 19.75
CA ASP A 120 0.43 10.10 19.39
C ASP A 120 1.03 9.94 17.99
N PHE A 121 1.01 10.99 17.16
CA PHE A 121 1.27 10.89 15.74
C PHE A 121 2.47 11.71 15.27
N LEU A 122 3.29 11.09 14.42
CA LEU A 122 4.35 11.73 13.63
C LEU A 122 4.11 11.42 12.15
N VAL A 123 4.22 12.44 11.30
CA VAL A 123 4.02 12.29 9.85
C VAL A 123 5.34 12.47 9.14
N TYR A 124 5.73 11.51 8.31
CA TYR A 124 6.89 11.58 7.41
C TYR A 124 6.45 11.76 5.96
N LEU A 125 7.25 12.50 5.20
CA LEU A 125 7.10 12.72 3.75
C LEU A 125 8.44 12.50 3.05
N GLY A 126 8.40 12.21 1.74
CA GLY A 126 9.60 11.92 0.95
C GLY A 126 10.28 10.58 1.28
N LYS A 127 9.68 9.80 2.19
CA LYS A 127 10.19 8.51 2.66
C LYS A 127 9.99 7.43 1.59
N HIS A 128 11.01 6.58 1.40
CA HIS A 128 10.93 5.40 0.54
C HIS A 128 11.04 4.11 1.36
N TYR A 129 11.97 4.07 2.31
CA TYR A 129 12.19 2.93 3.19
C TYR A 129 11.34 3.05 4.46
N ARG A 130 10.76 1.94 4.92
CA ARG A 130 10.01 1.87 6.18
C ARG A 130 10.92 2.03 7.39
N ASN A 131 12.17 1.57 7.30
CA ASN A 131 13.16 1.70 8.37
C ASN A 131 13.82 3.08 8.32
N ASP A 132 13.67 3.83 9.41
CA ASP A 132 14.15 5.21 9.56
C ASP A 132 15.68 5.36 9.48
N SER A 133 16.43 4.27 9.68
CA SER A 133 17.90 4.27 9.52
C SER A 133 18.35 4.48 8.07
N PHE A 134 17.44 4.34 7.10
CA PHE A 134 17.69 4.59 5.68
C PHE A 134 17.14 5.94 5.21
N ASP A 135 16.63 6.77 6.12
CA ASP A 135 16.16 8.11 5.76
C ASP A 135 17.36 8.99 5.38
N ASP A 136 17.23 9.69 4.25
CA ASP A 136 18.23 10.62 3.73
C ASP A 136 17.76 12.08 3.90
N GLU A 137 18.53 13.02 3.37
CA GLU A 137 18.32 14.47 3.56
C GLU A 137 17.02 15.04 2.98
N PHE A 138 16.32 14.33 2.09
CA PHE A 138 15.02 14.80 1.59
C PHE A 138 13.82 14.10 2.26
N VAL A 139 14.05 13.32 3.31
CA VAL A 139 12.98 12.82 4.17
C VAL A 139 12.75 13.86 5.25
N GLU A 140 11.51 14.33 5.37
CA GLU A 140 11.14 15.27 6.41
C GLU A 140 9.97 14.74 7.23
N ASN A 141 9.85 15.23 8.46
CA ASN A 141 8.74 14.88 9.35
C ASN A 141 8.10 16.11 9.98
N ARG A 142 6.84 15.98 10.39
CA ARG A 142 6.09 16.98 11.14
C ARG A 142 5.27 16.32 12.24
N LYS A 143 5.30 16.94 13.43
CA LYS A 143 4.32 16.65 14.49
C LYS A 143 2.93 17.08 14.04
N VAL A 144 1.90 16.46 14.61
CA VAL A 144 0.49 16.81 14.33
C VAL A 144 0.00 17.90 15.30
N SER A 145 -0.65 18.95 14.77
CA SER A 145 -1.30 20.00 15.56
C SER A 145 -2.78 19.72 15.81
N ARG A 146 -3.45 18.97 14.94
CA ARG A 146 -4.87 18.60 15.07
C ARG A 146 -5.20 17.31 14.34
N VAL A 147 -5.99 16.46 15.01
CA VAL A 147 -6.60 15.25 14.44
C VAL A 147 -8.09 15.52 14.24
N ILE A 148 -8.60 15.33 13.02
CA ILE A 148 -10.00 15.60 12.69
C ILE A 148 -10.60 14.39 11.99
N LEU A 149 -11.45 13.65 12.68
CA LEU A 149 -12.27 12.59 12.08
C LEU A 149 -13.53 13.20 11.46
N HIS A 150 -14.04 12.59 10.39
CA HIS A 150 -15.38 12.91 9.92
C HIS A 150 -16.41 12.58 11.01
N SER A 151 -17.39 13.46 11.24
CA SER A 151 -18.39 13.27 12.31
C SER A 151 -19.34 12.09 12.05
N GLY A 152 -19.46 11.67 10.79
CA GLY A 152 -20.19 10.47 10.39
C GLY A 152 -19.39 9.18 10.53
N PHE A 153 -18.11 9.24 10.93
CA PHE A 153 -17.27 8.05 10.98
C PHE A 153 -17.85 6.99 11.94
N ASN A 154 -18.05 5.78 11.44
CA ASN A 154 -18.53 4.67 12.24
C ASN A 154 -17.56 3.49 12.17
N ARG A 155 -16.97 3.15 13.33
CA ARG A 155 -15.95 2.11 13.44
C ARG A 155 -16.44 0.70 13.10
N TYR A 156 -17.75 0.44 13.17
CA TYR A 156 -18.30 -0.90 12.94
C TYR A 156 -18.52 -1.22 11.46
N ASN A 157 -18.90 -0.23 10.67
CA ASN A 157 -19.18 -0.40 9.24
C ASN A 157 -18.26 0.43 8.33
N TYR A 158 -17.28 1.15 8.89
CA TYR A 158 -16.37 2.04 8.16
C TYR A 158 -17.08 3.12 7.34
N ASP A 159 -18.31 3.48 7.71
CA ASP A 159 -18.99 4.61 7.08
C ASP A 159 -18.21 5.91 7.36
N SER A 160 -18.16 6.80 6.38
CA SER A 160 -17.38 8.04 6.41
C SER A 160 -15.95 7.86 6.95
N ASP A 161 -15.24 6.81 6.52
CA ASP A 161 -13.87 6.53 6.94
C ASP A 161 -12.85 7.47 6.27
N ILE A 162 -12.85 8.73 6.71
CA ILE A 162 -11.98 9.80 6.23
C ILE A 162 -11.63 10.74 7.37
N ALA A 163 -10.36 11.15 7.41
CA ALA A 163 -9.83 12.06 8.41
C ALA A 163 -8.76 12.99 7.83
N LEU A 164 -8.55 14.10 8.53
CA LEU A 164 -7.52 15.07 8.26
C LEU A 164 -6.56 15.16 9.45
N LEU A 165 -5.27 15.22 9.13
CA LEU A 165 -4.21 15.65 10.03
C LEU A 165 -3.76 17.05 9.62
N LYS A 166 -3.87 18.00 10.55
CA LYS A 166 -3.18 19.29 10.43
C LYS A 166 -1.77 19.12 11.00
N LEU A 167 -0.76 19.44 10.21
CA LEU A 167 0.64 19.41 10.63
C LEU A 167 0.94 20.61 11.54
N SER A 168 2.01 20.51 12.32
CA SER A 168 2.46 21.57 13.24
C SER A 168 2.90 22.83 12.51
N HIS A 169 3.51 22.66 11.33
CA HIS A 169 3.95 23.72 10.43
C HIS A 169 3.96 23.16 9.00
N PRO A 170 3.91 24.02 7.97
CA PRO A 170 4.03 23.61 6.57
C PRO A 170 5.30 22.80 6.27
N VAL A 171 5.20 21.93 5.27
CA VAL A 171 6.30 21.14 4.71
C VAL A 171 6.95 21.88 3.56
N GLU A 172 8.20 21.54 3.24
CA GLU A 172 8.90 22.14 2.12
C GLU A 172 8.62 21.32 0.86
N LEU A 173 8.02 21.94 -0.16
CA LEU A 173 7.77 21.23 -1.41
C LEU A 173 9.08 21.02 -2.17
N THR A 174 9.36 19.76 -2.52
CA THR A 174 10.57 19.31 -3.20
C THR A 174 10.23 18.36 -4.35
N GLU A 175 11.23 17.79 -5.01
CA GLU A 175 11.00 16.73 -6.01
C GLU A 175 10.39 15.46 -5.39
N ARG A 176 10.57 15.23 -4.08
CA ARG A 176 10.04 14.05 -3.37
C ARG A 176 8.87 14.37 -2.45
N VAL A 177 8.53 15.65 -2.30
CA VAL A 177 7.42 16.13 -1.46
C VAL A 177 6.57 17.09 -2.28
N GLN A 178 5.41 16.65 -2.74
CA GLN A 178 4.47 17.44 -3.54
C GLN A 178 3.04 17.19 -3.11
N LEU A 179 2.15 18.10 -3.46
CA LEU A 179 0.72 17.97 -3.16
C LEU A 179 0.04 17.05 -4.19
N ILE A 180 -0.90 16.21 -3.75
CA ILE A 180 -1.86 15.57 -4.66
C ILE A 180 -3.04 16.51 -4.92
N CYS A 181 -3.57 16.52 -6.14
CA CYS A 181 -4.76 17.31 -6.42
C CYS A 181 -6.03 16.63 -5.86
N LEU A 182 -6.88 17.41 -5.19
CA LEU A 182 -8.25 17.01 -4.92
C LEU A 182 -9.11 17.15 -6.20
N PRO A 183 -10.16 16.33 -6.37
CA PRO A 183 -11.24 16.62 -7.28
C PRO A 183 -11.87 17.98 -6.97
N THR A 184 -12.39 18.66 -7.99
CA THR A 184 -13.09 19.94 -7.84
C THR A 184 -14.49 19.86 -8.42
N TYR A 185 -15.42 20.68 -7.92
CA TYR A 185 -16.80 20.67 -8.41
C TYR A 185 -16.93 20.96 -9.91
N GLN A 186 -16.07 21.84 -10.44
CA GLN A 186 -16.04 22.16 -11.87
C GLN A 186 -15.68 20.94 -12.74
N PHE A 187 -14.85 20.03 -12.21
CA PHE A 187 -14.28 18.90 -12.92
C PHE A 187 -14.72 17.55 -12.33
N LEU A 188 -15.83 17.54 -11.58
CA LEU A 188 -16.31 16.35 -10.86
C LEU A 188 -16.62 15.19 -11.81
N HIS A 189 -17.04 15.48 -13.04
CA HIS A 189 -17.29 14.47 -14.07
C HIS A 189 -16.04 13.66 -14.45
N PHE A 190 -14.84 14.26 -14.40
CA PHE A 190 -13.60 13.51 -14.62
C PHE A 190 -13.28 12.60 -13.44
N SER A 191 -13.57 13.04 -12.22
CA SER A 191 -13.42 12.22 -11.00
C SER A 191 -14.38 11.02 -11.02
N GLU A 192 -15.65 11.23 -11.37
CA GLU A 192 -16.60 10.11 -11.52
C GLU A 192 -16.16 9.17 -12.67
N ALA A 193 -15.65 9.70 -13.78
CA ALA A 193 -15.13 8.90 -14.89
C ALA A 193 -13.89 8.08 -14.47
N ASN A 194 -12.98 8.61 -13.65
CA ASN A 194 -11.85 7.85 -13.11
C ASN A 194 -12.32 6.62 -12.32
N LEU A 195 -13.50 6.70 -11.69
CA LEU A 195 -14.12 5.63 -10.91
C LEU A 195 -15.07 4.73 -11.72
N ASP A 196 -15.07 4.81 -13.05
CA ASP A 196 -15.82 3.88 -13.90
C ASP A 196 -15.23 2.47 -13.85
N ASN A 197 -16.09 1.46 -14.02
CA ASN A 197 -15.70 0.06 -13.95
C ASN A 197 -14.61 -0.29 -14.97
N GLY A 198 -13.50 -0.87 -14.50
CA GLY A 198 -12.35 -1.26 -15.30
C GLY A 198 -11.26 -0.19 -15.41
N ASN A 199 -11.55 1.07 -15.07
CA ASN A 199 -10.51 2.10 -15.00
C ASN A 199 -9.53 1.80 -13.89
N ARG A 200 -8.26 2.08 -14.13
CA ARG A 200 -7.13 1.66 -13.29
C ARG A 200 -6.58 2.82 -12.50
N GLY A 201 -6.46 2.63 -11.19
CA GLY A 201 -5.81 3.58 -10.29
C GLY A 201 -4.62 2.94 -9.59
N TRP A 202 -3.75 3.80 -9.09
CA TRP A 202 -2.52 3.42 -8.43
C TRP A 202 -2.64 3.57 -6.92
N VAL A 203 -2.09 2.62 -6.18
CA VAL A 203 -1.89 2.71 -4.74
C VAL A 203 -0.41 2.46 -4.46
N ALA A 204 0.21 3.37 -3.72
CA ALA A 204 1.55 3.19 -3.20
C ALA A 204 1.48 2.98 -1.68
N SER A 205 2.23 2.02 -1.15
CA SER A 205 2.13 1.67 0.27
C SER A 205 3.32 0.90 0.82
N TRP A 206 3.39 0.81 2.15
CA TRP A 206 4.30 -0.04 2.91
C TRP A 206 3.57 -1.20 3.59
N GLY A 207 2.37 -1.53 3.13
CA GLY A 207 1.59 -2.62 3.69
C GLY A 207 2.15 -3.98 3.30
N ALA A 208 1.45 -5.00 3.76
CA ALA A 208 1.86 -6.37 3.56
C ALA A 208 1.84 -6.73 2.08
N ASN A 209 2.87 -7.44 1.64
CA ASN A 209 2.81 -8.16 0.38
C ASN A 209 2.01 -9.45 0.57
N GLY A 210 1.69 -10.17 -0.51
CA GLY A 210 0.87 -11.40 -0.49
C GLY A 210 1.43 -12.61 0.29
N SER A 211 2.32 -12.36 1.26
CA SER A 211 2.87 -13.23 2.30
C SER A 211 2.69 -12.67 3.73
N ASP A 212 1.86 -11.63 3.92
CA ASP A 212 1.57 -10.96 5.22
C ASP A 212 2.76 -10.28 5.91
N ILE A 213 3.84 -10.08 5.16
CA ILE A 213 5.03 -9.36 5.63
C ILE A 213 4.93 -7.94 5.09
N LEU A 214 4.96 -6.97 6.00
CA LEU A 214 4.99 -5.54 5.67
C LEU A 214 6.20 -5.24 4.77
N SER A 215 6.00 -4.38 3.77
CA SER A 215 7.07 -4.02 2.86
C SER A 215 8.04 -3.03 3.49
N ASP A 216 9.34 -3.34 3.41
CA ASP A 216 10.43 -2.45 3.85
C ASP A 216 10.65 -1.25 2.92
N VAL A 217 10.15 -1.34 1.69
CA VAL A 217 10.20 -0.26 0.70
C VAL A 217 8.78 0.11 0.27
N LEU A 218 8.58 1.36 -0.16
CA LEU A 218 7.32 1.77 -0.76
C LEU A 218 7.10 0.96 -2.03
N THR A 219 6.06 0.13 -2.07
CA THR A 219 5.64 -0.61 -3.26
C THR A 219 4.52 0.14 -3.96
N GLU A 220 4.25 -0.25 -5.21
CA GLU A 220 3.14 0.28 -5.99
C GLU A 220 2.35 -0.84 -6.63
N ILE A 221 1.04 -0.66 -6.68
CA ILE A 221 0.11 -1.55 -7.37
C ILE A 221 -0.84 -0.74 -8.24
N GLU A 222 -1.24 -1.32 -9.36
CA GLU A 222 -2.25 -0.75 -10.26
C GLU A 222 -3.44 -1.71 -10.34
N ILE A 223 -4.60 -1.26 -9.87
CA ILE A 223 -5.79 -2.10 -9.73
C ILE A 223 -7.02 -1.46 -10.39
N PRO A 224 -7.91 -2.26 -11.01
CA PRO A 224 -9.10 -1.74 -11.67
C PRO A 224 -10.23 -1.48 -10.67
N VAL A 225 -11.03 -0.46 -10.95
CA VAL A 225 -12.25 -0.12 -10.23
C VAL A 225 -13.37 -1.10 -10.60
N LEU A 226 -14.17 -1.49 -9.61
CA LEU A 226 -15.36 -2.31 -9.81
C LEU A 226 -16.62 -1.45 -9.90
N SER A 227 -17.54 -1.88 -10.75
CA SER A 227 -18.93 -1.40 -10.69
C SER A 227 -19.53 -1.67 -9.32
N ASN A 228 -20.45 -0.79 -8.88
CA ASN A 228 -21.16 -0.99 -7.61
C ASN A 228 -21.84 -2.36 -7.53
N ALA A 229 -22.44 -2.83 -8.63
CA ALA A 229 -23.07 -4.14 -8.70
C ALA A 229 -22.08 -5.28 -8.45
N ASN A 230 -20.89 -5.22 -9.06
CA ASN A 230 -19.83 -6.20 -8.81
C ASN A 230 -19.32 -6.10 -7.37
N CYS A 231 -18.98 -4.90 -6.90
CA CYS A 231 -18.54 -4.65 -5.52
C CYS A 231 -19.51 -5.23 -4.48
N HIS A 232 -20.83 -5.00 -4.65
CA HIS A 232 -21.87 -5.57 -3.79
C HIS A 232 -21.92 -7.11 -3.88
N ARG A 233 -21.92 -7.66 -5.09
CA ARG A 233 -21.97 -9.12 -5.29
C ARG A 233 -20.76 -9.80 -4.65
N GLU A 234 -19.56 -9.28 -4.87
CA GLU A 234 -18.33 -9.86 -4.35
C GLU A 234 -18.22 -9.71 -2.82
N THR A 235 -18.72 -8.61 -2.26
CA THR A 235 -18.85 -8.40 -0.82
C THR A 235 -19.79 -9.40 -0.19
N ILE A 236 -20.97 -9.63 -0.78
CA ILE A 236 -21.92 -10.64 -0.29
C ILE A 236 -21.31 -12.04 -0.38
N LYS A 237 -20.66 -12.37 -1.51
CA LYS A 237 -20.01 -13.67 -1.74
C LYS A 237 -18.96 -13.96 -0.66
N ARG A 238 -18.15 -12.98 -0.29
CA ARG A 238 -17.00 -13.16 0.63
C ARG A 238 -17.36 -12.97 2.09
N MET A 239 -18.06 -11.90 2.43
CA MET A 239 -18.31 -11.49 3.82
C MET A 239 -19.75 -11.73 4.28
N GLY A 240 -20.66 -12.10 3.37
CA GLY A 240 -22.07 -12.34 3.67
C GLY A 240 -22.93 -11.07 3.57
N LYS A 241 -24.26 -11.26 3.56
CA LYS A 241 -25.23 -10.17 3.32
C LYS A 241 -25.12 -9.00 4.31
N GLY A 242 -24.79 -9.26 5.57
CA GLY A 242 -24.67 -8.22 6.59
C GLY A 242 -23.53 -7.23 6.35
N ALA A 243 -22.52 -7.62 5.56
CA ALA A 243 -21.33 -6.82 5.29
C ALA A 243 -21.56 -5.71 4.25
N THR A 244 -22.66 -5.73 3.50
CA THR A 244 -22.99 -4.65 2.56
C THR A 244 -23.32 -3.33 3.25
N GLN A 245 -23.48 -3.31 4.58
CA GLN A 245 -23.59 -2.08 5.35
C GLN A 245 -22.34 -1.19 5.22
N ARG A 246 -21.21 -1.77 4.80
CA ARG A 246 -19.96 -1.06 4.48
C ARG A 246 -19.95 -0.44 3.08
N LEU A 247 -20.90 -0.86 2.23
CA LEU A 247 -21.01 -0.39 0.86
C LEU A 247 -22.16 0.62 0.75
N ASN A 248 -21.78 1.88 0.63
CA ASN A 248 -22.70 2.98 0.42
C ASN A 248 -22.17 3.94 -0.67
N SER A 249 -22.91 5.03 -0.93
CA SER A 249 -22.56 6.02 -1.95
C SER A 249 -21.24 6.76 -1.70
N GLN A 250 -20.66 6.62 -0.51
CA GLN A 250 -19.37 7.18 -0.09
C GLN A 250 -18.22 6.18 -0.22
N SER A 251 -18.47 4.98 -0.76
CA SER A 251 -17.47 3.91 -0.90
C SER A 251 -17.44 3.31 -2.31
N PHE A 252 -16.31 2.78 -2.73
CA PHE A 252 -16.18 1.98 -3.96
C PHE A 252 -15.21 0.82 -3.76
N CYS A 253 -15.25 -0.17 -4.65
CA CYS A 253 -14.28 -1.27 -4.63
C CYS A 253 -13.28 -1.15 -5.78
N ALA A 254 -12.05 -1.61 -5.54
CA ALA A 254 -11.07 -1.87 -6.60
C ALA A 254 -10.29 -3.15 -6.30
N GLY A 255 -9.83 -3.83 -7.34
CA GLY A 255 -9.14 -5.12 -7.25
C GLY A 255 -9.43 -5.98 -8.47
N HIS A 256 -8.78 -7.14 -8.56
CA HIS A 256 -8.97 -8.03 -9.71
C HIS A 256 -9.96 -9.15 -9.41
N ASP A 257 -10.68 -9.58 -10.46
CA ASP A 257 -11.52 -10.77 -10.42
C ASP A 257 -10.69 -12.06 -10.25
N GLU A 258 -11.35 -13.14 -9.85
CA GLU A 258 -10.77 -14.46 -9.57
C GLU A 258 -9.96 -15.09 -10.73
N GLU A 259 -10.13 -14.60 -11.96
CA GLU A 259 -9.46 -15.11 -13.17
C GLU A 259 -8.17 -14.36 -13.54
N ALA A 260 -7.77 -13.34 -12.76
CA ALA A 260 -6.53 -12.60 -13.02
C ALA A 260 -5.28 -13.44 -12.73
N SER A 261 -4.27 -13.29 -13.59
CA SER A 261 -3.03 -14.07 -13.72
C SER A 261 -2.14 -14.15 -12.47
N GLU A 262 -1.02 -14.89 -12.58
CA GLU A 262 0.01 -15.09 -11.55
C GLU A 262 0.62 -13.80 -10.93
N ASP A 263 0.35 -12.62 -11.52
CA ASP A 263 0.81 -11.30 -11.08
C ASP A 263 -0.27 -10.51 -10.30
N PHE A 264 -1.18 -11.22 -9.62
CA PHE A 264 -2.24 -10.62 -8.81
C PHE A 264 -1.69 -9.71 -7.70
N GLN A 265 -2.11 -8.44 -7.70
CA GLN A 265 -1.81 -7.44 -6.69
C GLN A 265 -3.09 -6.94 -6.02
N MET A 266 -3.03 -6.65 -4.73
CA MET A 266 -4.18 -6.24 -3.93
C MET A 266 -3.75 -5.35 -2.78
N VAL A 267 -4.73 -4.64 -2.25
CA VAL A 267 -4.60 -3.89 -1.00
C VAL A 267 -4.65 -4.85 0.19
N CYS A 268 -3.75 -4.64 1.14
CA CYS A 268 -3.44 -5.54 2.23
C CYS A 268 -3.37 -4.84 3.59
N PRO A 269 -3.29 -5.61 4.71
CA PRO A 269 -3.01 -5.03 6.01
C PRO A 269 -1.76 -4.13 5.97
N GLY A 270 -1.89 -2.90 6.46
CA GLY A 270 -0.85 -1.87 6.38
C GLY A 270 -0.98 -0.90 5.20
N ASP A 271 -1.91 -1.15 4.28
CA ASP A 271 -2.26 -0.21 3.20
C ASP A 271 -3.32 0.81 3.62
N SER A 272 -3.91 0.67 4.81
CA SER A 272 -4.88 1.60 5.36
C SER A 272 -4.46 3.07 5.25
N GLY A 273 -5.37 3.92 4.81
CA GLY A 273 -5.15 5.36 4.67
C GLY A 273 -4.35 5.79 3.44
N ASN A 274 -3.70 4.87 2.72
CA ASN A 274 -2.97 5.22 1.50
C ASN A 274 -3.93 5.71 0.39
N PRO A 275 -3.49 6.67 -0.44
CA PRO A 275 -4.34 7.21 -1.50
C PRO A 275 -4.41 6.25 -2.69
N MET A 276 -5.61 6.16 -3.28
CA MET A 276 -5.79 5.65 -4.65
C MET A 276 -5.86 6.85 -5.60
N VAL A 277 -4.89 6.92 -6.51
CA VAL A 277 -4.69 8.07 -7.40
C VAL A 277 -4.84 7.69 -8.87
N PHE A 278 -5.32 8.66 -9.65
CA PHE A 278 -5.55 8.53 -11.08
C PHE A 278 -4.92 9.71 -11.81
N TYR A 279 -4.28 9.43 -12.96
CA TYR A 279 -3.82 10.49 -13.84
C TYR A 279 -4.96 10.91 -14.77
N THR A 280 -5.49 12.11 -14.54
CA THR A 280 -6.62 12.64 -15.32
C THR A 280 -6.09 13.32 -16.56
N GLN A 281 -6.13 12.61 -17.70
CA GLN A 281 -5.55 13.07 -18.96
C GLN A 281 -6.06 14.45 -19.39
N ALA A 282 -7.37 14.72 -19.23
CA ALA A 282 -7.99 15.98 -19.62
C ALA A 282 -7.47 17.19 -18.80
N LEU A 283 -7.05 16.95 -17.56
CA LEU A 283 -6.52 17.97 -16.64
C LEU A 283 -4.99 17.96 -16.56
N ARG A 284 -4.34 16.94 -17.13
CA ARG A 284 -2.88 16.70 -17.08
C ARG A 284 -2.32 16.71 -15.66
N GLN A 285 -3.07 16.12 -14.73
CA GLN A 285 -2.69 16.08 -13.31
C GLN A 285 -3.12 14.77 -12.65
N TRP A 286 -2.39 14.38 -11.61
CA TRP A 286 -2.79 13.29 -10.72
C TRP A 286 -3.84 13.78 -9.73
N GLN A 287 -4.88 12.98 -9.51
CA GLN A 287 -5.93 13.26 -8.54
C GLN A 287 -6.10 12.10 -7.58
N ILE A 288 -6.40 12.40 -6.32
CA ILE A 288 -6.82 11.41 -5.35
C ILE A 288 -8.34 11.18 -5.47
N GLU A 289 -8.73 9.93 -5.75
CA GLU A 289 -10.14 9.56 -5.87
C GLU A 289 -10.59 8.65 -4.72
N GLY A 290 -9.65 7.89 -4.15
CA GLY A 290 -9.92 6.95 -3.06
C GLY A 290 -8.93 7.05 -1.91
N ILE A 291 -9.37 6.59 -0.75
CA ILE A 291 -8.54 6.31 0.41
C ILE A 291 -8.76 4.85 0.78
N VAL A 292 -7.70 4.06 0.94
CA VAL A 292 -7.82 2.67 1.40
C VAL A 292 -8.48 2.64 2.78
N SER A 293 -9.64 1.98 2.87
CA SER A 293 -10.45 1.93 4.09
C SER A 293 -10.48 0.53 4.71
N ASP A 294 -10.90 -0.47 3.95
CA ASP A 294 -11.08 -1.85 4.42
C ASP A 294 -10.74 -2.83 3.29
N THR A 295 -10.60 -4.12 3.60
CA THR A 295 -10.38 -5.17 2.60
C THR A 295 -11.48 -6.21 2.65
N LEU A 296 -11.85 -6.76 1.50
CA LEU A 296 -12.82 -7.85 1.38
C LEU A 296 -12.18 -9.23 1.61
N SER A 297 -11.21 -9.36 2.55
CA SER A 297 -10.52 -10.63 2.82
C SER A 297 -10.96 -11.26 4.14
N LYS A 298 -11.23 -12.57 4.13
CA LYS A 298 -11.48 -13.38 5.35
C LYS A 298 -10.17 -13.93 5.94
N GLY A 299 -9.10 -13.13 5.88
CA GLY A 299 -7.81 -13.52 6.42
C GLY A 299 -6.64 -12.78 5.79
N LEU A 300 -5.49 -13.39 5.98
CA LEU A 300 -4.19 -13.01 5.45
C LEU A 300 -4.20 -12.72 3.95
N CYS A 301 -3.51 -11.65 3.56
CA CYS A 301 -3.26 -11.26 2.19
C CYS A 301 -2.40 -12.34 1.54
N SER A 302 -3.04 -13.26 0.81
CA SER A 302 -2.34 -14.40 0.22
C SER A 302 -2.55 -14.41 -1.28
N ARG A 303 -1.45 -14.45 -2.04
CA ARG A 303 -1.51 -14.66 -3.51
C ARG A 303 -2.24 -15.94 -3.92
N LYS A 304 -2.43 -16.89 -2.99
CA LYS A 304 -3.15 -18.15 -3.23
C LYS A 304 -4.66 -18.02 -3.08
N ARG A 305 -5.17 -16.89 -2.56
CA ARG A 305 -6.61 -16.63 -2.42
C ARG A 305 -7.03 -15.70 -3.55
N LEU A 306 -7.71 -16.28 -4.53
CA LEU A 306 -8.16 -15.60 -5.74
C LEU A 306 -9.29 -14.61 -5.43
N GLY A 307 -9.16 -13.39 -5.99
CA GLY A 307 -10.12 -12.30 -5.88
C GLY A 307 -10.18 -11.69 -4.48
N GLU A 308 -9.34 -10.71 -4.20
CA GLU A 308 -9.43 -9.86 -3.01
C GLU A 308 -9.54 -8.41 -3.48
N TYR A 309 -10.62 -7.74 -3.05
CA TYR A 309 -10.90 -6.35 -3.43
C TYR A 309 -10.71 -5.45 -2.21
N GLY A 310 -10.16 -4.27 -2.40
CA GLY A 310 -10.16 -3.20 -1.41
C GLY A 310 -11.47 -2.42 -1.46
N ILE A 311 -11.96 -2.00 -0.29
CA ILE A 311 -12.97 -0.96 -0.16
C ILE A 311 -12.25 0.36 0.08
N PHE A 312 -12.62 1.37 -0.70
CA PHE A 312 -12.06 2.70 -0.66
C PHE A 312 -13.13 3.72 -0.33
N THR A 313 -12.78 4.71 0.50
CA THR A 313 -13.59 5.90 0.72
C THR A 313 -13.53 6.79 -0.53
N ARG A 314 -14.68 7.14 -1.13
CA ARG A 314 -14.79 8.03 -2.30
C ARG A 314 -14.52 9.47 -1.92
N VAL A 315 -13.33 9.99 -2.22
CA VAL A 315 -12.90 11.35 -1.82
C VAL A 315 -13.85 12.43 -2.33
N ASN A 316 -14.34 12.27 -3.56
CA ASN A 316 -15.22 13.24 -4.21
C ASN A 316 -16.57 13.46 -3.49
N ARG A 317 -16.97 12.55 -2.58
CA ARG A 317 -18.15 12.70 -1.72
C ARG A 317 -17.91 13.54 -0.47
N PHE A 318 -16.66 13.86 -0.15
CA PHE A 318 -16.28 14.59 1.05
C PHE A 318 -15.66 15.96 0.77
N LEU A 319 -15.69 16.46 -0.47
CA LEU A 319 -15.05 17.72 -0.84
C LEU A 319 -15.48 18.89 0.04
N ASP A 320 -16.78 19.05 0.29
CA ASP A 320 -17.30 20.10 1.17
C ASP A 320 -16.74 20.01 2.59
N TRP A 321 -16.66 18.79 3.14
CA TRP A 321 -16.11 18.58 4.46
C TRP A 321 -14.61 18.88 4.50
N ILE A 322 -13.85 18.39 3.51
CA ILE A 322 -12.40 18.63 3.41
C ILE A 322 -12.12 20.13 3.34
N LEU A 323 -12.76 20.84 2.41
CA LEU A 323 -12.52 22.26 2.17
C LEU A 323 -12.89 23.10 3.40
N ARG A 324 -14.06 22.84 4.00
CA ARG A 324 -14.52 23.54 5.20
C ARG A 324 -13.56 23.34 6.37
N LYS A 325 -13.08 22.12 6.61
CA LYS A 325 -12.16 21.85 7.73
C LYS A 325 -10.81 22.51 7.56
N ILE A 326 -10.34 22.65 6.33
CA ILE A 326 -9.09 23.35 6.07
C ILE A 326 -9.27 24.86 6.23
N ASP A 327 -10.38 25.43 5.75
CA ASP A 327 -10.62 26.87 5.84
C ASP A 327 -10.94 27.33 7.29
N ASP A 328 -11.70 26.55 8.06
CA ASP A 328 -12.03 26.81 9.48
C ASP A 328 -10.81 26.78 10.41
N ALA A 329 -9.71 26.17 9.95
CA ALA A 329 -8.51 25.95 10.73
C ALA A 329 -7.38 26.92 10.38
N ARG A 330 -7.65 27.95 9.58
CA ARG A 330 -6.71 29.03 9.27
C ARG A 330 -6.43 29.93 10.47
#